data_AF-A0A368LIM4-F1
#
_entry.id   AF-A0A368LIM4-F1
#
_cell.length_a   1.000
_cell.length_b   1.000
_cell.length_c   1.000
_cell.angle_alpha   90.00
_cell.angle_beta   90.00
_cell.angle_gamma   90.00
#
_symmetry.space_group_name_H-M   'P 1'
#
loop_
_entity.id
_entity.type
_entity.pdbx_description
1 polymer ?
#
loop_
_entity_poly.entity_id
_entity_poly.type
_entity_poly.pdbx_seq_one_letter_code
_entity_poly.pdbx_strand_id
1 'polypeptide(L)'
;MTELTFTPQQQAIATFKANLHLPNGGFHKLIVELAREYLLPFQAVRKVLKQSQKVIEKKVKHQFDDVSNFDLTQENWLNLIHTSLAKQAKGNLPVMEKLQQSQLYQDAIQALSQPIDDQDQCEAIREQLAMTYEIEVYKPLTEMLYTSILYWKLPDDLYQMTPAKQQEFEGYPQHMEAVKHLLILSEKAK
;
A
#
# COMPACT_ATOMS: atom_id res chain seq x y z
N MET A 1 -2.26 -48.38 -15.59
CA MET A 1 -2.27 -47.02 -15.03
C MET A 1 -1.10 -46.92 -14.08
N THR A 2 -0.03 -46.22 -14.46
CA THR A 2 1.14 -45.99 -13.60
C THR A 2 0.75 -44.96 -12.55
N GLU A 3 0.58 -45.39 -11.31
CA GLU A 3 0.51 -44.48 -10.18
C GLU A 3 1.82 -43.69 -10.13
N LEU A 4 1.74 -42.38 -10.35
CA LEU A 4 2.87 -41.47 -10.17
C LEU A 4 3.24 -41.49 -8.68
N THR A 5 4.22 -42.32 -8.30
CA THR A 5 4.76 -42.34 -6.95
C THR A 5 5.56 -41.05 -6.74
N PHE A 6 4.94 -40.05 -6.12
CA PHE A 6 5.62 -38.81 -5.77
C PHE A 6 6.76 -39.09 -4.78
N THR A 7 7.93 -38.53 -5.05
CA THR A 7 9.02 -38.46 -4.05
C THR A 7 8.54 -37.69 -2.80
N PRO A 8 9.11 -37.93 -1.60
CA PRO A 8 8.75 -37.20 -0.39
C PRO A 8 8.83 -35.66 -0.54
N GLN A 9 9.81 -35.17 -1.31
CA GLN A 9 9.93 -33.74 -1.65
C GLN A 9 8.75 -33.23 -2.50
N GLN A 10 8.32 -34.01 -3.50
CA GLN A 10 7.16 -33.64 -4.32
C GLN A 10 5.86 -33.67 -3.51
N GLN A 11 5.72 -34.63 -2.59
CA GLN A 11 4.60 -34.66 -1.65
C GLN A 11 4.61 -33.41 -0.75
N ALA A 12 5.75 -33.03 -0.17
CA ALA A 12 5.86 -31.83 0.65
C ALA A 12 5.51 -30.54 -0.12
N ILE A 13 5.95 -30.40 -1.38
CA ILE A 13 5.53 -29.27 -2.22
C ILE A 13 4.02 -29.30 -2.51
N ALA A 14 3.45 -30.48 -2.77
CA ALA A 14 2.02 -30.62 -3.01
C ALA A 14 1.21 -30.24 -1.76
N THR A 15 1.61 -30.72 -0.58
CA THR A 15 1.02 -30.36 0.72
C THR A 15 1.08 -28.86 0.95
N PHE A 16 2.26 -28.24 0.78
CA PHE A 16 2.40 -26.80 0.93
C PHE A 16 1.45 -26.03 0.00
N LYS A 17 1.41 -26.37 -1.29
CA LYS A 17 0.53 -25.71 -2.26
C LYS A 17 -0.95 -25.91 -1.95
N ALA A 18 -1.34 -27.09 -1.47
CA ALA A 18 -2.71 -27.35 -1.04
C ALA A 18 -3.11 -26.46 0.16
N ASN A 19 -2.17 -26.22 1.07
CA ASN A 19 -2.35 -25.35 2.24
C ASN A 19 -2.35 -23.86 1.90
N LEU A 20 -1.93 -23.44 0.69
CA LEU A 20 -1.98 -22.03 0.25
C LEU A 20 -3.36 -21.59 -0.25
N HIS A 21 -4.37 -22.47 -0.24
CA HIS A 21 -5.71 -22.08 -0.67
C HIS A 21 -6.32 -21.04 0.26
N LEU A 22 -6.59 -19.85 -0.28
CA LEU A 22 -7.26 -18.76 0.42
C LEU A 22 -8.75 -18.70 0.03
N PRO A 23 -9.71 -18.75 0.98
CA PRO A 23 -11.13 -18.53 0.68
C PRO A 23 -11.41 -17.07 0.27
N ASN A 24 -12.47 -16.85 -0.50
CA ASN A 24 -13.11 -15.53 -0.76
C ASN A 24 -12.15 -14.37 -1.13
N GLY A 25 -11.67 -14.34 -2.38
CA GLY A 25 -10.92 -13.21 -2.98
C GLY A 25 -9.44 -13.49 -3.26
N GLY A 26 -8.92 -14.63 -2.79
CA GLY A 26 -7.62 -15.17 -3.17
C GLY A 26 -6.43 -14.25 -2.84
N PHE A 27 -5.31 -14.46 -3.56
CA PHE A 27 -4.09 -13.68 -3.36
C PHE A 27 -4.27 -12.18 -3.61
N HIS A 28 -5.16 -11.77 -4.52
CA HIS A 28 -5.37 -10.36 -4.82
C HIS A 28 -5.92 -9.60 -3.61
N LYS A 29 -6.98 -10.13 -2.97
CA LYS A 29 -7.55 -9.55 -1.76
C LYS A 29 -6.53 -9.46 -0.63
N LEU A 30 -5.77 -10.52 -0.41
CA LEU A 30 -4.69 -10.52 0.59
C LEU A 30 -3.65 -9.43 0.31
N ILE A 31 -3.24 -9.24 -0.95
CA ILE A 31 -2.29 -8.17 -1.30
C ILE A 31 -2.89 -6.80 -1.00
N VAL A 32 -4.16 -6.57 -1.33
CA VAL A 32 -4.84 -5.28 -1.06
C VAL A 32 -4.91 -4.99 0.45
N GLU A 33 -5.26 -5.99 1.26
CA GLU A 33 -5.34 -5.86 2.72
C GLU A 33 -3.97 -5.57 3.32
N LEU A 34 -2.94 -6.32 2.93
CA LEU A 34 -1.57 -6.12 3.40
C LEU A 34 -0.95 -4.79 2.90
N ALA A 35 -1.24 -4.37 1.68
CA ALA A 35 -0.81 -3.07 1.14
C ALA A 35 -1.34 -1.92 1.99
N ARG A 36 -2.61 -2.02 2.40
CA ARG A 36 -3.25 -1.06 3.29
C ARG A 36 -2.67 -1.12 4.71
N GLU A 37 -2.54 -2.30 5.29
CA GLU A 37 -2.04 -2.50 6.66
C GLU A 37 -0.62 -1.95 6.84
N TYR A 38 0.27 -2.23 5.88
CA TYR A 38 1.67 -1.82 5.95
C TYR A 38 1.97 -0.50 5.23
N LEU A 39 0.96 0.12 4.60
CA LEU A 39 1.10 1.33 3.78
C LEU A 39 2.17 1.16 2.69
N LEU A 40 2.13 0.04 1.98
CA LEU A 40 3.11 -0.34 0.96
C LEU A 40 2.45 -0.47 -0.43
N PRO A 41 3.17 -0.15 -1.52
CA PRO A 41 2.69 -0.37 -2.88
C PRO A 41 2.26 -1.80 -3.14
N PHE A 42 1.19 -2.00 -3.91
CA PHE A 42 0.63 -3.31 -4.24
C PHE A 42 1.71 -4.27 -4.81
N GLN A 43 2.56 -3.76 -5.71
CA GLN A 43 3.61 -4.58 -6.33
C GLN A 43 4.71 -5.00 -5.34
N ALA A 44 5.02 -4.16 -4.34
CA ALA A 44 5.98 -4.51 -3.30
C ALA A 44 5.45 -5.67 -2.45
N VAL A 45 4.18 -5.59 -2.04
CA VAL A 45 3.50 -6.66 -1.29
C VAL A 45 3.40 -7.94 -2.13
N ARG A 46 2.96 -7.85 -3.38
CA ARG A 46 2.92 -9.00 -4.31
C ARG A 46 4.28 -9.69 -4.46
N LYS A 47 5.37 -8.91 -4.50
CA LYS A 47 6.74 -9.44 -4.57
C LYS A 47 7.09 -10.22 -3.30
N VAL A 48 6.73 -9.71 -2.11
CA VAL A 48 6.98 -10.40 -0.83
C VAL A 48 6.22 -11.72 -0.73
N LEU A 49 4.96 -11.79 -1.17
CA LEU A 49 4.20 -13.05 -1.21
C LEU A 49 4.92 -14.11 -2.05
N LYS A 50 5.33 -13.74 -3.28
CA LYS A 50 6.08 -14.62 -4.19
C LYS A 50 7.43 -15.05 -3.60
N GLN A 51 8.13 -14.15 -2.95
CA GLN A 51 9.42 -14.45 -2.32
C GLN A 51 9.26 -15.41 -1.14
N SER A 52 8.25 -15.20 -0.29
CA SER A 52 7.97 -16.06 0.87
C SER A 52 7.60 -17.48 0.44
N GLN A 53 6.81 -17.62 -0.64
CA GLN A 53 6.55 -18.94 -1.24
C GLN A 53 7.84 -19.60 -1.75
N LYS A 54 8.70 -18.85 -2.47
CA LYS A 54 9.97 -19.36 -2.98
C LYS A 54 10.93 -19.79 -1.88
N VAL A 55 10.92 -19.13 -0.71
CA VAL A 55 11.75 -19.51 0.44
C VAL A 55 11.40 -20.92 0.91
N ILE A 56 10.11 -21.20 1.09
CA ILE A 56 9.63 -22.53 1.51
C ILE A 56 9.94 -23.57 0.44
N GLU A 57 9.63 -23.29 -0.83
CA GLU A 57 9.94 -24.20 -1.94
C GLU A 57 11.44 -24.50 -2.06
N LYS A 58 12.31 -23.51 -1.80
CA LYS A 58 13.76 -23.69 -1.80
C LYS A 58 14.22 -24.57 -0.63
N LYS A 59 13.65 -24.37 0.57
CA LYS A 59 13.92 -25.21 1.75
C LYS A 59 13.57 -26.67 1.44
N VAL A 60 12.38 -26.94 0.90
CA VAL A 60 11.95 -28.30 0.53
C VAL A 60 12.88 -28.96 -0.49
N LYS A 61 13.38 -28.21 -1.48
CA LYS A 61 14.25 -28.75 -2.54
C LYS A 61 15.68 -29.04 -2.09
N HIS A 62 16.23 -28.21 -1.22
CA HIS A 62 17.68 -28.20 -0.95
C HIS A 62 18.06 -28.51 0.51
N GLN A 63 17.10 -28.48 1.42
CA GLN A 63 17.30 -28.66 2.88
C GLN A 63 16.16 -29.54 3.42
N PHE A 64 15.86 -30.64 2.73
CA PHE A 64 14.66 -31.45 3.01
C PHE A 64 14.68 -32.06 4.41
N ASP A 65 15.85 -32.48 4.89
CA ASP A 65 16.00 -33.07 6.22
C ASP A 65 15.65 -32.08 7.35
N ASP A 66 15.68 -30.77 7.07
CA ASP A 66 15.35 -29.69 8.01
C ASP A 66 13.89 -29.20 7.86
N VAL A 67 13.10 -29.80 6.96
CA VAL A 67 11.69 -29.43 6.74
C VAL A 67 10.83 -30.05 7.83
N SER A 68 10.16 -29.18 8.58
CA SER A 68 9.14 -29.56 9.55
C SER A 68 7.74 -29.45 8.95
N ASN A 69 6.76 -30.09 9.58
CA ASN A 69 5.34 -29.92 9.19
C ASN A 69 4.88 -28.46 9.29
N PHE A 70 5.44 -27.69 10.23
CA PHE A 70 5.10 -26.27 10.38
C PHE A 70 5.53 -25.45 9.16
N ASP A 71 6.67 -25.79 8.55
CA ASP A 71 7.18 -25.08 7.37
C ASP A 71 6.20 -25.11 6.19
N LEU A 72 5.38 -26.16 6.11
CA LEU A 72 4.42 -26.42 5.04
C LEU A 72 3.02 -25.85 5.33
N THR A 73 2.85 -25.13 6.44
CA THR A 73 1.57 -24.52 6.82
C THR A 73 1.37 -23.15 6.18
N GLN A 74 0.11 -22.76 6.04
CA GLN A 74 -0.25 -21.39 5.67
C GLN A 74 0.22 -20.37 6.71
N GLU A 75 0.17 -20.74 7.99
CA GLU A 75 0.57 -19.90 9.12
C GLU A 75 2.04 -19.48 9.01
N ASN A 76 2.94 -20.43 8.77
CA ASN A 76 4.36 -20.11 8.58
C ASN A 76 4.56 -19.18 7.37
N TRP A 77 3.87 -19.45 6.25
CA TRP A 77 3.96 -18.62 5.05
C TRP A 77 3.50 -17.17 5.31
N LEU A 78 2.39 -16.98 6.04
CA LEU A 78 1.91 -15.66 6.44
C LEU A 78 2.90 -14.98 7.40
N ASN A 79 3.46 -15.71 8.36
CA ASN A 79 4.47 -15.17 9.28
C ASN A 79 5.71 -14.63 8.55
N LEU A 80 6.18 -15.34 7.52
CA LEU A 80 7.28 -14.86 6.66
C LEU A 80 6.91 -13.57 5.92
N ILE A 81 5.68 -13.47 5.42
CA ILE A 81 5.16 -12.28 4.76
C ILE A 81 5.11 -11.10 5.73
N HIS A 82 4.41 -11.24 6.87
CA HIS A 82 4.27 -10.18 7.87
C HIS A 82 5.64 -9.70 8.38
N THR A 83 6.57 -10.61 8.64
CA THR A 83 7.94 -10.26 9.06
C THR A 83 8.66 -9.42 8.01
N SER A 84 8.55 -9.80 6.73
CA SER A 84 9.19 -9.09 5.63
C SER A 84 8.56 -7.72 5.36
N LEU A 85 7.22 -7.64 5.39
CA LEU A 85 6.48 -6.39 5.20
C LEU A 85 6.72 -5.42 6.34
N ALA A 86 6.68 -5.89 7.59
CA ALA A 86 6.99 -5.07 8.76
C ALA A 86 8.40 -4.47 8.65
N LYS A 87 9.38 -5.24 8.19
CA LYS A 87 10.74 -4.74 7.96
C LYS A 87 10.78 -3.66 6.86
N GLN A 88 10.03 -3.83 5.77
CA GLN A 88 9.96 -2.81 4.71
C GLN A 88 9.24 -1.54 5.16
N ALA A 89 8.19 -1.69 5.98
CA ALA A 89 7.40 -0.57 6.49
C ALA A 89 8.12 0.25 7.59
N LYS A 90 9.20 -0.26 8.20
CA LYS A 90 9.95 0.46 9.26
C LYS A 90 10.45 1.85 8.84
N GLY A 91 10.67 2.08 7.54
CA GLY A 91 11.08 3.38 7.01
C GLY A 91 9.93 4.25 6.50
N ASN A 92 8.69 3.78 6.56
CA ASN A 92 7.55 4.56 6.10
C ASN A 92 7.21 5.63 7.12
N LEU A 93 7.33 6.89 6.69
CA LEU A 93 6.77 8.01 7.43
C LEU A 93 5.25 8.07 7.23
N PRO A 94 4.49 8.47 8.28
CA PRO A 94 3.08 8.84 8.14
C PRO A 94 2.87 9.87 7.03
N VAL A 95 1.72 9.81 6.33
CA VAL A 95 1.43 10.70 5.19
C VAL A 95 1.53 12.18 5.59
N MET A 96 1.01 12.55 6.75
CA MET A 96 1.10 13.93 7.25
C MET A 96 2.53 14.40 7.53
N GLU A 97 3.41 13.50 7.99
CA GLU A 97 4.82 13.85 8.19
C GLU A 97 5.53 14.07 6.85
N LYS A 98 5.25 13.22 5.84
CA LYS A 98 5.77 13.42 4.48
C LYS A 98 5.30 14.75 3.89
N LEU A 99 4.02 15.04 4.05
CA LEU A 99 3.40 16.28 3.62
C LEU A 99 4.08 17.49 4.28
N GLN A 100 4.36 17.46 5.58
CA GLN A 100 5.09 18.52 6.30
C GLN A 100 6.55 18.68 5.85
N GLN A 101 7.17 17.62 5.33
CA GLN A 101 8.53 17.64 4.79
C GLN A 101 8.59 18.09 3.31
N SER A 102 7.45 18.16 2.61
CA SER A 102 7.39 18.62 1.23
C SER A 102 7.67 20.11 1.13
N GLN A 103 8.59 20.49 0.23
CA GLN A 103 8.88 21.91 -0.01
C GLN A 103 7.65 22.65 -0.55
N LEU A 104 6.87 22.03 -1.44
CA LEU A 104 5.63 22.61 -1.98
C LEU A 104 4.64 22.95 -0.88
N TYR A 105 4.52 22.07 0.11
CA TYR A 105 3.68 22.31 1.28
C TYR A 105 4.22 23.46 2.13
N GLN A 106 5.51 23.47 2.41
CA GLN A 106 6.15 24.51 3.22
C GLN A 106 5.99 25.89 2.57
N ASP A 107 6.18 25.97 1.26
CA ASP A 107 6.00 27.19 0.47
C ASP A 107 4.55 27.69 0.56
N ALA A 108 3.57 26.78 0.40
CA ALA A 108 2.16 27.13 0.51
C ALA A 108 1.78 27.64 1.91
N ILE A 109 2.29 26.99 2.96
CA ILE A 109 2.08 27.43 4.35
C ILE A 109 2.73 28.79 4.61
N GLN A 110 3.93 29.02 4.08
CA GLN A 110 4.61 30.29 4.22
C GLN A 110 3.83 31.41 3.51
N ALA A 111 3.36 31.17 2.30
CA ALA A 111 2.55 32.14 1.56
C ALA A 111 1.23 32.45 2.29
N LEU A 112 0.54 31.41 2.81
CA LEU A 112 -0.68 31.57 3.62
C LEU A 112 -0.46 32.32 4.95
N SER A 113 0.78 32.46 5.40
CA SER A 113 1.12 33.22 6.62
C SER A 113 1.26 34.72 6.38
N GLN A 114 1.31 35.15 5.12
CA GLN A 114 1.42 36.55 4.72
C GLN A 114 0.03 37.06 4.26
N PRO A 115 -0.20 38.39 4.26
CA PRO A 115 -1.34 38.96 3.57
C PRO A 115 -1.35 38.53 2.11
N ILE A 116 -2.51 38.11 1.61
CA ILE A 116 -2.71 37.75 0.21
C ILE A 116 -3.25 38.98 -0.50
N ASP A 117 -2.47 39.53 -1.41
CA ASP A 117 -2.73 40.85 -1.99
C ASP A 117 -3.47 40.78 -3.33
N ASP A 118 -3.38 39.66 -4.05
CA ASP A 118 -3.97 39.47 -5.38
C ASP A 118 -4.39 38.03 -5.68
N GLN A 119 -5.14 37.88 -6.79
CA GLN A 119 -5.67 36.61 -7.25
C GLN A 119 -4.58 35.64 -7.75
N ASP A 120 -3.46 36.16 -8.28
CA ASP A 120 -2.38 35.33 -8.79
C ASP A 120 -1.68 34.59 -7.63
N GLN A 121 -1.54 35.25 -6.48
CA GLN A 121 -1.06 34.63 -5.24
C GLN A 121 -2.00 33.52 -4.75
N CYS A 122 -3.32 33.76 -4.76
CA CYS A 122 -4.31 32.73 -4.41
C CYS A 122 -4.16 31.49 -5.31
N GLU A 123 -4.02 31.69 -6.61
CA GLU A 123 -3.89 30.60 -7.59
C GLU A 123 -2.57 29.84 -7.41
N ALA A 124 -1.46 30.54 -7.16
CA ALA A 124 -0.17 29.91 -6.90
C ALA A 124 -0.17 29.03 -5.63
N ILE A 125 -0.78 29.51 -4.54
CA ILE A 125 -0.93 28.71 -3.30
C ILE A 125 -1.76 27.46 -3.58
N ARG A 126 -2.85 27.60 -4.33
CA ARG A 126 -3.73 26.48 -4.69
C ARG A 126 -3.00 25.44 -5.54
N GLU A 127 -2.23 25.88 -6.52
CA GLU A 127 -1.40 24.98 -7.33
C GLU A 127 -0.38 24.21 -6.48
N GLN A 128 0.32 24.88 -5.56
CA GLN A 128 1.26 24.23 -4.64
C GLN A 128 0.58 23.17 -3.76
N LEU A 129 -0.62 23.44 -3.25
CA LEU A 129 -1.40 22.48 -2.47
C LEU A 129 -1.87 21.29 -3.33
N ALA A 130 -2.28 21.53 -4.58
CA ALA A 130 -2.67 20.48 -5.52
C ALA A 130 -1.49 19.58 -5.91
N MET A 131 -0.31 20.15 -6.17
CA MET A 131 0.91 19.39 -6.45
C MET A 131 1.36 18.59 -5.22
N THR A 132 1.24 19.17 -4.03
CA THR A 132 1.50 18.45 -2.77
C THR A 132 0.58 17.24 -2.62
N TYR A 133 -0.72 17.41 -2.91
CA TYR A 133 -1.67 16.28 -2.95
C TYR A 133 -1.24 15.22 -3.96
N GLU A 134 -0.87 15.63 -5.19
CA GLU A 134 -0.49 14.69 -6.25
C GLU A 134 0.68 13.79 -5.81
N ILE A 135 1.72 14.39 -5.22
CA ILE A 135 2.96 13.71 -4.86
C ILE A 135 2.81 12.89 -3.59
N GLU A 136 2.27 13.49 -2.52
CA GLU A 136 2.32 12.90 -1.18
C GLU A 136 1.09 12.04 -0.86
N VAL A 137 0.00 12.21 -1.61
CA VAL A 137 -1.26 11.50 -1.36
C VAL A 137 -1.68 10.66 -2.56
N TYR A 138 -1.93 11.29 -3.71
CA TYR A 138 -2.51 10.63 -4.88
C TYR A 138 -1.61 9.51 -5.42
N LYS A 139 -0.34 9.79 -5.71
CA LYS A 139 0.59 8.78 -6.26
C LYS A 139 0.78 7.60 -5.31
N PRO A 140 1.13 7.78 -4.01
CA PRO A 140 1.25 6.68 -3.06
C PRO A 140 -0.05 5.87 -2.92
N LEU A 141 -1.21 6.54 -2.83
CA LEU A 141 -2.50 5.87 -2.72
C LEU A 141 -2.82 5.05 -3.97
N THR A 142 -2.54 5.60 -5.15
CA THR A 142 -2.70 4.93 -6.45
C THR A 142 -1.86 3.64 -6.53
N GLU A 143 -0.62 3.69 -6.06
CA GLU A 143 0.27 2.52 -6.02
C GLU A 143 -0.21 1.42 -5.07
N MET A 144 -0.81 1.79 -3.94
CA MET A 144 -1.43 0.83 -3.01
C MET A 144 -2.73 0.25 -3.57
N LEU A 145 -3.52 1.08 -4.24
CA LEU A 145 -4.82 0.70 -4.80
C LEU A 145 -4.72 -0.08 -6.11
N TYR A 146 -3.54 -0.20 -6.70
CA TYR A 146 -3.33 -0.78 -8.02
C TYR A 146 -4.16 -2.05 -8.24
N THR A 147 -4.93 -2.09 -9.33
CA THR A 147 -5.88 -3.17 -9.71
C THR A 147 -7.12 -3.36 -8.82
N SER A 148 -7.32 -2.54 -7.78
CA SER A 148 -8.58 -2.49 -7.03
C SER A 148 -9.64 -1.67 -7.77
N ILE A 149 -10.92 -1.86 -7.43
CA ILE A 149 -12.02 -1.03 -7.97
C ILE A 149 -11.82 0.45 -7.62
N LEU A 150 -11.27 0.74 -6.43
CA LEU A 150 -11.05 2.10 -5.94
C LEU A 150 -9.99 2.86 -6.73
N TYR A 151 -9.07 2.16 -7.40
CA TYR A 151 -8.04 2.79 -8.25
C TYR A 151 -8.66 3.74 -9.29
N TRP A 152 -9.73 3.29 -9.95
CA TRP A 152 -10.40 4.05 -11.01
C TRP A 152 -11.29 5.18 -10.49
N LYS A 153 -11.48 5.25 -9.18
CA LYS A 153 -12.35 6.22 -8.54
C LYS A 153 -11.59 7.34 -7.86
N LEU A 154 -10.27 7.23 -7.75
CA LEU A 154 -9.42 8.20 -7.07
C LEU A 154 -9.17 9.39 -8.02
N PRO A 155 -9.66 10.60 -7.69
CA PRO A 155 -9.35 11.81 -8.44
C PRO A 155 -7.87 12.17 -8.31
N ASP A 156 -7.26 12.58 -9.41
CA ASP A 156 -5.92 13.16 -9.48
C ASP A 156 -5.88 14.64 -9.07
N ASP A 157 -7.02 15.33 -9.16
CA ASP A 157 -7.21 16.70 -8.70
C ASP A 157 -7.73 16.75 -7.25
N LEU A 158 -6.98 17.45 -6.38
CA LEU A 158 -7.36 17.71 -4.99
C LEU A 158 -8.77 18.29 -4.87
N TYR A 159 -9.14 19.21 -5.74
CA TYR A 159 -10.41 19.94 -5.65
C TYR A 159 -11.63 19.12 -6.07
N GLN A 160 -11.41 17.93 -6.63
CA GLN A 160 -12.45 16.96 -6.93
C GLN A 160 -12.70 15.98 -5.76
N MET A 161 -11.91 16.06 -4.69
CA MET A 161 -12.07 15.25 -3.47
C MET A 161 -13.23 15.71 -2.58
N THR A 162 -14.45 15.57 -3.08
CA THR A 162 -15.68 15.85 -2.31
C THR A 162 -15.82 14.95 -1.07
N PRO A 163 -16.63 15.32 -0.06
CA PRO A 163 -16.87 14.47 1.11
C PRO A 163 -17.37 13.06 0.76
N ALA A 164 -18.23 12.95 -0.26
CA ALA A 164 -18.70 11.66 -0.77
C ALA A 164 -17.54 10.83 -1.34
N LYS A 165 -16.60 11.46 -2.06
CA LYS A 165 -15.39 10.79 -2.55
C LYS A 165 -14.48 10.36 -1.43
N GLN A 166 -14.23 11.22 -0.45
CA GLN A 166 -13.41 10.87 0.72
C GLN A 166 -13.96 9.66 1.48
N GLN A 167 -15.29 9.53 1.58
CA GLN A 167 -15.93 8.38 2.22
C GLN A 167 -15.64 7.05 1.50
N GLU A 168 -15.52 7.06 0.17
CA GLU A 168 -15.17 5.85 -0.62
C GLU A 168 -13.77 5.31 -0.24
N PHE A 169 -12.90 6.14 0.35
CA PHE A 169 -11.53 5.80 0.74
C PHE A 169 -11.33 5.75 2.27
N GLU A 170 -12.39 5.54 3.06
CA GLU A 170 -12.32 5.45 4.53
C GLU A 170 -11.31 4.41 5.05
N GLY A 171 -11.04 3.38 4.26
CA GLY A 171 -10.00 2.37 4.55
C GLY A 171 -8.56 2.90 4.50
N TYR A 172 -8.35 4.15 4.11
CA TYR A 172 -7.03 4.81 4.01
C TYR A 172 -7.01 6.10 4.84
N PRO A 173 -7.15 6.01 6.17
CA PRO A 173 -7.39 7.17 7.04
C PRO A 173 -6.29 8.22 6.96
N GLN A 174 -5.01 7.84 6.89
CA GLN A 174 -3.90 8.80 6.79
C GLN A 174 -3.95 9.63 5.49
N HIS A 175 -4.37 9.02 4.38
CA HIS A 175 -4.50 9.74 3.11
C HIS A 175 -5.69 10.68 3.15
N MET A 176 -6.81 10.23 3.72
CA MET A 176 -8.01 11.07 3.83
C MET A 176 -7.84 12.22 4.84
N GLU A 177 -7.06 12.02 5.89
CA GLU A 177 -6.64 13.09 6.79
C GLU A 177 -5.83 14.15 6.04
N ALA A 178 -4.83 13.75 5.26
CA ALA A 178 -4.04 14.67 4.44
C ALA A 178 -4.88 15.43 3.42
N VAL A 179 -5.83 14.76 2.74
CA VAL A 179 -6.78 15.42 1.82
C VAL A 179 -7.58 16.50 2.53
N LYS A 180 -8.19 16.17 3.68
CA LYS A 180 -8.99 17.13 4.45
C LYS A 180 -8.15 18.33 4.88
N HIS A 181 -6.93 18.08 5.34
CA HIS A 181 -6.00 19.13 5.73
C HIS A 181 -5.70 20.08 4.56
N LEU A 182 -5.35 19.54 3.39
CA LEU A 182 -5.04 20.34 2.20
C LEU A 182 -6.26 21.13 1.70
N LEU A 183 -7.47 20.55 1.75
CA LEU A 183 -8.70 21.25 1.39
C LEU A 183 -8.98 22.42 2.35
N ILE A 184 -8.81 22.24 3.66
CA ILE A 184 -8.96 23.32 4.64
C ILE A 184 -7.96 24.45 4.38
N LEU A 185 -6.71 24.13 4.03
CA LEU A 185 -5.72 25.15 3.66
C LEU A 185 -6.11 25.90 2.39
N SER A 186 -6.67 25.19 1.40
CA SER A 186 -7.12 25.82 0.16
C SER A 186 -8.29 26.79 0.35
N GLU A 187 -9.11 26.58 1.38
CA GLU A 187 -10.19 27.52 1.74
C GLU A 187 -9.67 28.83 2.33
N LYS A 188 -8.45 28.82 2.91
CA LYS A 188 -7.78 30.03 3.41
C LYS A 188 -7.13 30.84 2.29
N ALA A 189 -6.94 30.24 1.12
CA ALA A 189 -6.40 30.88 -0.09
C ALA A 189 -7.50 31.43 -1.01
N LYS A 190 -8.70 31.70 -0.46
CA LYS A 190 -9.86 32.29 -1.16
C LYS A 190 -10.12 33.69 -0.63
#